data_AF-A0A529HU26-F1
#
_entry.id   AF-A0A529HU26-F1
#
_cell.length_a   1.000
_cell.length_b   1.000
_cell.length_c   1.000
_cell.angle_alpha   90.00
_cell.angle_beta   90.00
_cell.angle_gamma   90.00
#
_symmetry.space_group_name_H-M   'P 1'
#
loop_
_entity.id
_entity.type
_entity.pdbx_description
1 polymer ?
#
loop_
_entity_poly.entity_id
_entity_poly.type
_entity_poly.pdbx_seq_one_letter_code
_entity_poly.pdbx_strand_id
1 'polypeptide(L)' 'MKKGYRELLDEANAEIEVVSPEEAAGLLEDDGTIFVDLRDLREVERDGKIPGAKHVTRGMLEFWIDPESPY' A
#
# COMPACT_ATOMS: atom_id res chain seq x y z
N MET A 1 25.51 7.24 11.37
CA MET A 1 25.40 6.16 10.36
C MET A 1 24.09 6.34 9.62
N LYS A 2 24.06 6.09 8.31
CA LYS A 2 22.78 6.05 7.57
C LYS A 2 22.10 4.72 7.89
N LYS A 3 20.80 4.75 8.23
CA LYS A 3 20.01 3.53 8.41
C LYS A 3 19.94 2.76 7.10
N GLY A 4 20.07 1.44 7.19
CA GLY A 4 19.87 0.55 6.05
C GLY A 4 18.38 0.28 5.80
N TYR A 5 18.02 -0.21 4.62
CA TYR A 5 16.62 -0.51 4.30
C TYR A 5 16.01 -1.57 5.23
N ARG A 6 16.81 -2.53 5.72
CA ARG A 6 16.34 -3.56 6.65
C ARG A 6 15.87 -2.95 7.97
N GLU A 7 16.67 -2.05 8.54
CA GLU A 7 16.33 -1.33 9.77
C GLU A 7 15.05 -0.50 9.59
N LEU A 8 14.89 0.16 8.44
CA LEU A 8 13.65 0.89 8.12
C LEU A 8 12.42 -0.03 8.01
N LEU A 9 12.58 -1.24 7.47
CA LEU A 9 11.49 -2.23 7.39
C LEU A 9 11.14 -2.78 8.77
N ASP A 10 12.14 -3.06 9.60
CA ASP A 10 11.93 -3.58 10.95
C ASP A 10 11.18 -2.54 11.81
N GLU A 11 11.54 -1.27 11.71
CA GLU A 11 10.83 -0.17 12.37
C GLU A 11 9.38 -0.03 11.86
N ALA A 12 9.17 -0.06 10.54
CA ALA A 12 7.83 0.03 9.98
C ALA A 12 6.95 -1.15 10.43
N ASN A 13 7.46 -2.38 10.37
CA ASN A 13 6.74 -3.59 10.77
C ASN A 13 6.42 -3.63 12.28
N ALA A 14 7.15 -2.90 13.11
CA ALA A 14 6.85 -2.78 14.54
C ALA A 14 5.66 -1.85 14.83
N GLU A 15 5.33 -0.95 13.90
CA GLU A 15 4.28 0.07 14.06
C GLU A 15 2.98 -0.26 13.32
N ILE A 16 3.00 -1.26 12.44
CA ILE A 16 1.84 -1.66 11.63
C ILE A 16 1.41 -3.09 11.91
N GLU A 17 0.12 -3.36 11.65
CA GLU A 17 -0.38 -4.72 11.56
C GLU A 17 -0.05 -5.30 10.18
N VAL A 18 0.64 -6.43 10.16
CA VAL A 18 0.93 -7.18 8.93
C VAL A 18 -0.14 -8.25 8.77
N VAL A 19 -0.92 -8.14 7.69
CA VAL A 19 -1.96 -9.11 7.34
C VAL A 19 -1.42 -10.17 6.38
N SER A 20 -1.80 -11.43 6.60
CA SER A 20 -1.54 -12.52 5.66
C SER A 20 -2.42 -12.41 4.40
N PRO A 21 -2.05 -13.06 3.29
CA PRO A 21 -2.90 -13.12 2.10
C PRO A 21 -4.30 -13.70 2.37
N GLU A 22 -4.40 -14.68 3.27
CA GLU A 22 -5.67 -15.31 3.65
C GLU A 22 -6.58 -14.35 4.43
N GLU A 23 -6.02 -13.62 5.39
CA GLU A 23 -6.74 -12.58 6.14
C GLU A 23 -7.17 -11.44 5.21
N ALA A 24 -6.26 -10.99 4.34
CA ALA A 24 -6.55 -9.97 3.33
C ALA A 24 -7.67 -10.40 2.39
N ALA A 25 -7.70 -11.67 1.95
CA ALA A 25 -8.80 -12.18 1.13
C ALA A 25 -10.16 -12.10 1.85
N GLY A 26 -10.18 -12.34 3.17
CA GLY A 26 -11.38 -12.18 4.00
C GLY A 26 -11.87 -10.74 4.13
N LEU A 27 -10.99 -9.75 3.95
CA LEU A 27 -11.35 -8.33 4.00
C LEU A 27 -11.88 -7.78 2.66
N LEU A 28 -11.85 -8.55 1.58
CA LEU A 28 -12.33 -8.08 0.26
C LEU A 28 -13.83 -7.78 0.24
N GLU A 29 -14.60 -8.38 1.15
CA GLU A 29 -16.05 -8.18 1.26
C GLU A 29 -16.43 -7.16 2.35
N ASP A 30 -15.45 -6.57 3.04
CA ASP A 30 -15.68 -5.56 4.07
C ASP A 30 -15.76 -4.16 3.46
N ASP A 31 -16.93 -3.54 3.53
CA ASP A 31 -17.18 -2.16 3.04
C ASP A 31 -16.34 -1.11 3.80
N GLY A 32 -15.81 -1.44 4.97
CA GLY A 32 -14.91 -0.60 5.75
C GLY A 32 -13.45 -0.62 5.29
N THR A 33 -13.07 -1.55 4.41
CA THR A 33 -11.68 -1.78 4.02
C THR A 33 -11.38 -1.21 2.64
N ILE A 34 -10.24 -0.53 2.51
CA ILE A 34 -9.73 -0.03 1.23
C ILE A 34 -8.40 -0.70 0.93
N PHE A 35 -8.36 -1.47 -0.16
CA PHE A 35 -7.11 -1.97 -0.72
C PHE A 35 -6.41 -0.89 -1.53
N VAL A 36 -5.15 -0.63 -1.20
CA VAL A 36 -4.31 0.35 -1.88
C VAL A 36 -3.10 -0.35 -2.49
N ASP A 37 -2.99 -0.33 -3.82
CA ASP A 37 -1.86 -0.89 -4.56
C ASP A 37 -0.81 0.20 -4.79
N LEU A 38 0.36 0.03 -4.19
CA LEU A 38 1.46 1.00 -4.21
C LEU A 38 2.52 0.77 -5.30
N ARG A 39 2.32 -0.26 -6.14
CA ARG A 39 3.29 -0.69 -7.16
C ARG A 39 3.41 0.30 -8.32
N ASP A 40 4.47 0.15 -9.12
CA ASP A 40 4.63 0.89 -10.36
C ASP A 40 3.52 0.52 -11.35
N LEU A 41 3.08 1.48 -12.18
CA LEU A 41 2.02 1.28 -13.16
C LEU A 41 2.30 0.09 -14.09
N ARG A 42 3.57 -0.12 -14.47
CA ARG A 42 3.97 -1.22 -15.38
C ARG A 42 3.76 -2.60 -14.76
N GLU A 43 3.89 -2.72 -13.44
CA GLU A 43 3.63 -3.98 -12.72
C GLU A 43 2.14 -4.28 -12.70
N VAL A 44 1.32 -3.24 -12.45
CA VAL A 44 -0.14 -3.35 -12.45
C VAL A 44 -0.67 -3.70 -13.84
N GLU A 45 -0.14 -3.08 -14.90
CA GLU A 45 -0.53 -3.38 -16.28
C GLU A 45 -0.16 -4.81 -16.70
N ARG A 46 0.97 -5.32 -16.22
CA ARG A 46 1.46 -6.68 -16.56
C ARG A 46 0.73 -7.77 -15.78
N ASP A 47 0.60 -7.61 -14.47
CA ASP A 47 0.18 -8.68 -13.55
C ASP A 47 -1.29 -8.53 -13.11
N GLY A 48 -1.92 -7.42 -13.49
CA GLY A 48 -3.21 -7.01 -12.95
C GLY A 48 -3.10 -6.52 -11.50
N LYS A 49 -4.26 -6.30 -10.88
CA LYS A 49 -4.38 -5.90 -9.48
C LYS A 49 -5.57 -6.59 -8.83
N ILE A 50 -5.59 -6.56 -7.50
CA ILE A 50 -6.73 -6.98 -6.70
C ILE A 50 -7.98 -6.19 -7.15
N PRO A 51 -9.11 -6.86 -7.47
CA PRO A 51 -10.35 -6.19 -7.83
C PRO A 51 -10.77 -5.18 -6.75
N GLY A 52 -11.22 -4.01 -7.16
CA GLY A 52 -11.62 -2.93 -6.23
C GLY A 52 -10.46 -2.14 -5.61
N ALA A 53 -9.21 -2.59 -5.72
CA ALA A 53 -8.07 -1.86 -5.18
C ALA A 53 -7.85 -0.51 -5.89
N LYS A 54 -7.64 0.54 -5.09
CA LYS A 54 -7.20 1.85 -5.56
C LYS A 54 -5.71 1.80 -5.85
N HIS A 55 -5.29 2.34 -6.99
CA HIS A 55 -3.88 2.40 -7.35
C HIS A 55 -3.35 3.81 -7.14
N VAL A 56 -2.25 3.92 -6.39
CA VAL A 56 -1.48 5.14 -6.19
C VAL A 56 -0.05 4.71 -5.91
N THR A 57 0.94 5.19 -6.67
CA THR A 57 2.31 4.74 -6.46
C THR A 57 2.83 5.19 -5.09
N ARG A 58 3.73 4.40 -4.47
CA ARG A 58 4.26 4.71 -3.13
C ARG A 58 4.77 6.15 -2.98
N GLY A 59 5.46 6.68 -3.99
CA GLY A 59 6.03 8.04 -3.93
C GLY A 59 5.01 9.17 -4.10
N MET A 60 3.77 8.85 -4.46
CA MET A 60 2.68 9.81 -4.61
C MET A 60 1.66 9.72 -3.47
N LEU A 61 1.76 8.71 -2.59
CA LEU A 61 0.75 8.39 -1.60
C LEU A 61 0.47 9.58 -0.67
N GLU A 62 1.52 10.18 -0.11
CA GLU A 62 1.40 11.31 0.82
C GLU A 62 0.74 12.53 0.17
N PHE A 63 1.02 12.77 -1.11
CA PHE A 63 0.43 13.88 -1.86
C PHE A 63 -1.02 13.62 -2.27
N TRP A 64 -1.43 12.36 -2.43
CA TRP A 64 -2.79 12.02 -2.88
C TRP A 64 -3.79 11.95 -1.73
N ILE A 65 -3.33 11.68 -0.51
CA ILE A 65 -4.19 11.61 0.67
C ILE A 65 -4.40 12.97 1.35
N ASP A 66 -3.53 13.95 1.07
CA ASP A 66 -3.60 15.29 1.64
C ASP A 66 -4.56 16.19 0.84
N PRO A 67 -5.68 16.65 1.43
CA PRO A 67 -6.61 17.55 0.76
C PRO A 67 -6.02 18.91 0.37
N GLU A 68 -4.93 19.33 1.01
CA GLU A 68 -4.23 20.60 0.71
C GLU A 68 -3.16 20.43 -0.38
N SER A 69 -2.90 19.18 -0.81
CA SER A 69 -1.95 18.90 -1.86
C SER A 69 -2.42 19.47 -3.20
N PRO A 70 -1.51 20.10 -3.98
CA PRO A 70 -1.81 20.59 -5.32
C PRO A 70 -1.77 19.49 -6.40
N TYR A 71 -1.44 18.25 -6.04
CA TYR A 71 -1.36 17.09 -6.93
C TYR A 71 -2.68 16.35 -7.07
#